data_AF-A0A6P2AIF0-F1
#
_entry.id   AF-A0A6P2AIF0-F1
#
_cell.length_a   1.000
_cell.length_b   1.000
_cell.length_c   1.000
_cell.angle_alpha   90.00
_cell.angle_beta   90.00
_cell.angle_gamma   90.00
#
_symmetry.space_group_name_H-M   'P 1'
#
loop_
_entity.id
_entity.type
_entity.pdbx_description
1 polymer ?
#
loop_
_entity_poly.entity_id
_entity_poly.type
_entity_poly.pdbx_seq_one_letter_code
_entity_poly.pdbx_strand_id
1 'polypeptide(L)' 'QLITIRLASDEFDTFLALFDATGTNVLAQNDDADGESNSRITITLPYTGLYRIFVNGYGAMDLGNYTLTIR' A
#
# COMPACT_ATOMS: atom_id res chain seq x y z
N GLN A 1 16.12 -3.74 -4.94
CA GLN A 1 15.77 -4.41 -3.67
C GLN A 1 14.36 -4.95 -3.79
N LEU A 2 14.11 -6.22 -3.48
CA LEU A 2 12.74 -6.76 -3.42
C LEU A 2 12.16 -6.43 -2.06
N ILE A 3 10.96 -5.85 -2.03
CA ILE A 3 10.24 -5.55 -0.80
C ILE A 3 8.79 -6.03 -0.88
N THR A 4 8.19 -6.25 0.28
CA THR A 4 6.76 -6.46 0.44
C THR A 4 6.19 -5.43 1.42
N ILE A 5 5.13 -4.74 0.99
CA ILE A 5 4.36 -3.82 1.80
C ILE A 5 2.97 -4.44 1.99
N ARG A 6 2.55 -4.63 3.24
CA ARG A 6 1.22 -5.12 3.60
C ARG A 6 0.51 -4.06 4.41
N LEU A 7 -0.71 -3.74 4.01
CA LEU A 7 -1.65 -2.92 4.74
C LEU A 7 -2.80 -3.82 5.19
N ALA A 8 -3.13 -3.77 6.47
CA ALA A 8 -4.22 -4.59 7.01
C ALA A 8 -5.11 -3.78 7.96
N SER A 9 -6.41 -3.99 7.86
CA SER A 9 -7.43 -3.48 8.79
C SER A 9 -8.59 -4.47 8.89
N ASP A 10 -9.09 -4.66 10.10
CA ASP A 10 -10.33 -5.39 10.35
C ASP A 10 -11.56 -4.46 10.34
N GLU A 11 -11.34 -3.15 10.18
CA GLU A 11 -12.38 -2.10 10.31
C GLU A 11 -12.85 -1.55 8.95
N PHE A 12 -12.02 -1.64 7.90
CA PHE A 12 -12.34 -1.09 6.58
C PHE A 12 -11.58 -1.78 5.44
N ASP A 13 -12.02 -1.52 4.20
CA ASP A 13 -11.36 -2.04 3.00
C ASP A 13 -10.16 -1.17 2.62
N THR A 14 -8.97 -1.76 2.62
CA THR A 14 -7.74 -1.00 2.54
C THR A 14 -7.35 -0.70 1.09
N PHE A 15 -6.69 0.44 0.89
CA PHE A 15 -6.08 0.81 -0.37
C PHE A 15 -4.63 1.24 -0.13
N LEU A 16 -3.71 0.62 -0.86
CA LEU A 16 -2.28 0.85 -0.74
C LEU A 16 -1.69 1.26 -2.09
N ALA A 17 -0.92 2.35 -2.11
CA ALA A 17 -0.16 2.78 -3.27
C ALA A 17 1.28 3.15 -2.92
N LEU A 18 2.22 2.74 -3.75
CA LEU A 18 3.63 3.09 -3.70
C LEU A 18 3.93 4.11 -4.81
N PHE A 19 4.51 5.24 -4.43
CA PHE A 19 4.93 6.29 -5.33
C PHE A 19 6.44 6.48 -5.33
N ASP A 20 6.93 7.12 -6.39
CA ASP A 20 8.30 7.64 -6.43
C ASP A 20 8.56 8.72 -5.36
N ALA A 21 9.81 9.22 -5.33
CA ALA A 21 10.23 10.25 -4.38
C ALA A 21 9.40 11.55 -4.48
N THR A 22 8.90 11.88 -5.67
CA THR A 22 8.11 13.10 -5.92
C THR A 22 6.67 12.97 -5.43
N GLY A 23 6.15 11.73 -5.34
CA GLY A 23 4.74 11.47 -5.05
C GLY A 23 3.84 11.63 -6.26
N THR A 24 4.41 11.83 -7.46
CA THR A 24 3.64 12.06 -8.69
C THR A 24 3.41 10.76 -9.46
N ASN A 25 4.41 9.87 -9.50
CA ASN A 25 4.31 8.63 -10.26
C ASN A 25 3.98 7.45 -9.35
N VAL A 26 2.89 6.73 -9.68
CA VAL A 26 2.52 5.47 -9.03
C VAL A 26 3.40 4.36 -9.60
N LEU A 27 4.10 3.66 -8.72
CA LEU A 27 4.94 2.51 -9.06
C LEU A 27 4.18 1.18 -8.92
N ALA A 28 3.29 1.11 -7.94
CA ALA A 28 2.38 -0.01 -7.74
C ALA A 28 1.22 0.42 -6.84
N GLN A 29 0.06 -0.22 -7.00
CA GLN A 29 -1.08 -0.06 -6.10
C GLN A 29 -1.88 -1.35 -6.03
N ASN A 30 -2.57 -1.57 -4.92
CA ASN A 30 -3.43 -2.72 -4.70
C ASN A 30 -4.38 -2.39 -3.53
N ASP A 31 -5.62 -2.85 -3.63
CA ASP A 31 -6.68 -2.77 -2.64
C ASP A 31 -7.00 -4.15 -2.05
N ASP A 32 -6.99 -5.19 -2.88
CA ASP A 32 -7.33 -6.56 -2.49
C ASP A 32 -6.15 -7.55 -2.56
N ALA A 33 -5.97 -8.33 -1.49
CA ALA A 33 -5.01 -9.42 -1.47
C ALA A 33 -5.51 -10.60 -0.65
N ASP A 34 -5.03 -11.80 -1.00
CA ASP A 34 -5.36 -13.06 -0.31
C ASP A 34 -6.87 -13.38 -0.22
N GLY A 35 -7.70 -12.75 -1.07
CA GLY A 35 -9.16 -12.93 -1.07
C GLY A 35 -9.90 -12.14 0.03
N GLU A 36 -9.21 -11.18 0.66
CA GLU A 36 -9.72 -10.29 1.70
C GLU A 36 -9.61 -8.81 1.30
N SER A 37 -10.10 -7.91 2.15
CA SER A 37 -10.06 -6.45 2.03
C SER A 37 -8.71 -5.81 2.45
N ASN A 38 -7.67 -6.62 2.52
CA ASN A 38 -6.33 -6.24 2.95
C ASN A 38 -5.44 -6.06 1.71
N SER A 39 -4.68 -4.98 1.61
CA SER A 39 -3.81 -4.73 0.45
C SER A 39 -2.39 -5.29 0.61
N ARG A 40 -1.79 -5.72 -0.50
CA ARG A 40 -0.36 -6.11 -0.55
C ARG A 40 0.32 -5.71 -1.85
N ILE A 41 1.46 -5.05 -1.73
CA ILE A 41 2.39 -4.79 -2.84
C ILE A 41 3.65 -5.61 -2.64
N THR A 42 4.09 -6.36 -3.65
CA THR A 42 5.44 -6.94 -3.71
C THR A 42 6.12 -6.46 -4.98
N ILE A 43 7.24 -5.74 -4.83
CA ILE A 43 7.90 -5.06 -5.94
C ILE A 43 9.41 -5.05 -5.80
N THR A 44 10.12 -5.18 -6.92
CA THR A 44 11.54 -4.87 -6.97
C THR A 44 11.71 -3.37 -7.23
N LEU A 45 12.24 -2.64 -6.23
CA LEU A 45 12.47 -1.20 -6.34
C LEU A 45 13.40 -0.90 -7.52
N PRO A 46 12.99 -0.01 -8.45
CA PRO A 46 13.71 0.21 -9.71
C PRO A 46 15.02 0.99 -9.56
N TYR A 47 15.22 1.69 -8.43
CA TYR A 47 16.43 2.45 -8.16
C TYR A 47 16.63 2.61 -6.65
N THR A 48 17.82 3.05 -6.23
CA THR A 48 18.06 3.45 -4.84
C THR A 48 17.52 4.86 -4.63
N GLY A 49 16.69 5.06 -3.61
CA GLY A 49 16.15 6.38 -3.32
C GLY A 49 15.00 6.38 -2.32
N LEU A 50 14.37 7.53 -2.20
CA LEU A 50 13.16 7.71 -1.39
C LEU A 50 11.93 7.26 -2.17
N TYR A 51 10.98 6.69 -1.43
CA TYR A 51 9.68 6.28 -1.92
C TYR A 51 8.60 6.78 -0.94
N ARG A 52 7.39 6.94 -1.43
CA ARG A 52 6.24 7.37 -0.62
C ARG A 52 5.18 6.30 -0.63
N ILE A 53 4.68 5.93 0.53
CA ILE A 53 3.58 4.98 0.68
C ILE A 53 2.33 5.78 1.03
N PHE A 54 1.27 5.60 0.26
CA PHE A 54 -0.06 6.14 0.51
C PHE A 54 -0.94 5.02 1.04
N VAL A 55 -1.53 5.28 2.21
CA VAL A 55 -2.49 4.41 2.90
C VAL A 55 -3.83 5.14 2.87
N ASN A 56 -4.86 4.46 2.39
CA ASN A 56 -6.23 4.96 2.41
C ASN A 56 -7.21 3.81 2.60
N GLY A 57 -8.49 4.12 2.77
CA GLY A 57 -9.58 3.18 2.50
C GLY A 57 -9.96 3.20 1.03
N TYR A 58 -10.48 2.07 0.53
CA TYR A 58 -11.03 1.97 -0.82
C TYR A 58 -12.33 2.78 -0.95
N GLY A 59 -13.21 2.67 0.05
CA GLY A 59 -14.43 3.45 0.15
C GLY A 59 -14.20 4.89 0.59
N ALA A 60 -15.00 5.83 0.09
CA ALA A 60 -14.87 7.25 0.42
C ALA A 60 -15.10 7.59 1.91
N MET A 61 -15.74 6.69 2.66
CA MET A 61 -16.05 6.84 4.08
C MET A 61 -15.32 5.83 4.97
N ASP A 62 -14.40 5.05 4.39
CA ASP A 62 -13.66 4.03 5.10
C ASP A 62 -12.67 4.68 6.05
N LEU A 63 -12.82 4.38 7.33
CA LEU A 63 -12.06 4.96 8.43
C LEU A 63 -11.85 3.88 9.48
N GLY A 64 -10.65 3.82 10.04
CA GLY A 64 -10.37 2.90 11.13
C GLY A 64 -8.90 2.74 11.42
N ASN A 65 -8.61 1.88 12.39
CA ASN A 65 -7.24 1.49 12.71
C ASN A 65 -6.66 0.60 11.62
N TYR A 66 -5.35 0.72 11.39
CA TYR A 66 -4.63 -0.11 10.43
C TYR A 66 -3.24 -0.48 10.92
N THR A 67 -2.71 -1.57 10.36
CA THR A 67 -1.31 -1.96 10.53
C THR A 67 -0.61 -1.92 9.16
N LEU A 68 0.48 -1.16 9.08
CA LEU A 68 1.37 -1.13 7.92
C LEU A 68 2.66 -1.89 8.25
N THR A 69 3.00 -2.91 7.45
CA THR A 69 4.25 -3.68 7.58
C THR A 69 5.06 -3.59 6.30
N ILE A 70 6.38 -3.36 6.43
CA ILE A 70 7.34 -3.32 5.32
C ILE A 70 8.43 -4.35 5.61
N ARG A 71 8.72 -5.23 4.64
CA ARG A 71 9.77 -6.25 4.71
C ARG A 71 10.61 -6.28 3.45
#